data_AF-A0A842W3D3-F1
#
_entry.id   AF-A0A842W3D3-F1
#
_cell.length_a   1.000
_cell.length_b   1.000
_cell.length_c   1.000
_cell.angle_alpha   90.00
_cell.angle_beta   90.00
_cell.angle_gamma   90.00
#
_symmetry.space_group_name_H-M   'P 1'
#
loop_
_entity.id
_entity.type
_entity.pdbx_description
1 polymer ?
#
loop_
_entity_poly.entity_id
_entity_poly.type
_entity_poly.pdbx_seq_one_letter_code
_entity_poly.pdbx_strand_id
1 'polypeptide(L)'
;MDKFLFLFIKDLKVLYILVRRLKSKGLKYTIMEDRHLPYRNSLVISNREGIKEIKKYRKFKKVKHLYSFINYDQYPNYDSLVIHIIRKIRGIESYYNLICSVDPGENNIGIAYFLDYSLLTTEIFHNKYDVLDNINLYTLSLKPNFLTIKIGRGNIKSMRDILFLFIDEDSDYQLEDQDAEILLVDEFGSSKKHKPKRYYEFGNQLRIIKENITQDEKAAIRIGLRKGEQLSYEQLEKIINRKIPIAELKRIQKLSRKKTQSKFSLSRNLAKRVYLG
;
A
#
# COMPACT_ATOMS: atom_id res chain seq x y z
N MET A 1 20.02 -0.41 -5.29
CA MET A 1 21.00 -0.85 -4.28
C MET A 1 20.31 -0.85 -2.94
N ASP A 2 20.33 -1.99 -2.26
CA ASP A 2 19.67 -2.15 -0.96
C ASP A 2 20.39 -1.29 0.09
N LYS A 3 19.62 -0.66 0.97
CA LYS A 3 20.16 0.14 2.08
C LYS A 3 20.13 -0.68 3.36
N PHE A 4 21.23 -0.71 4.09
CA PHE A 4 21.27 -1.26 5.45
C PHE A 4 20.58 -0.30 6.42
N LEU A 5 19.63 -0.81 7.20
CA LEU A 5 18.90 -0.01 8.19
C LEU A 5 19.66 0.00 9.52
N PHE A 6 20.06 1.18 9.97
CA PHE A 6 20.69 1.40 11.27
C PHE A 6 19.83 2.26 12.18
N LEU A 7 19.76 1.88 13.45
CA LEU A 7 19.06 2.64 14.49
C LEU A 7 20.10 3.26 15.43
N PHE A 8 20.20 4.59 15.42
CA PHE A 8 20.98 5.34 16.39
C PHE A 8 20.01 6.13 17.27
N ILE A 9 19.50 5.48 18.30
CA ILE A 9 18.42 5.99 19.16
C ILE A 9 18.85 5.81 20.61
N LYS A 10 19.01 6.92 21.32
CA LYS A 10 19.42 6.91 22.74
C LYS A 10 18.25 6.64 23.69
N ASP A 11 17.05 7.06 23.32
CA ASP A 11 15.85 6.81 24.10
C ASP A 11 15.43 5.33 23.95
N LEU A 12 15.57 4.58 25.04
CA LEU A 12 15.27 3.14 25.07
C LEU A 12 13.78 2.83 24.80
N LYS A 13 12.86 3.72 25.21
CA LYS A 13 11.43 3.55 24.97
C LYS A 13 11.13 3.71 23.47
N VAL A 14 11.69 4.74 22.85
CA VAL A 14 11.59 4.97 21.39
C VAL A 14 12.19 3.78 20.64
N LEU A 15 13.40 3.36 21.02
CA LEU A 15 14.09 2.23 20.41
C LEU A 15 13.24 0.96 20.48
N TYR A 16 12.71 0.62 21.66
CA TYR A 16 11.87 -0.56 21.86
C TYR A 16 10.61 -0.54 20.97
N ILE A 17 9.89 0.58 20.94
CA ILE A 17 8.67 0.72 20.13
C ILE A 17 9.01 0.55 18.64
N LEU A 18 10.04 1.25 18.16
CA LEU A 18 10.42 1.20 16.76
C LEU A 18 10.90 -0.20 16.36
N VAL A 19 11.73 -0.85 17.18
CA VAL A 19 12.19 -2.23 16.97
C VAL A 19 11.01 -3.18 16.80
N ARG A 20 10.00 -3.11 17.66
CA ARG A 20 8.83 -3.97 17.58
C ARG A 20 8.08 -3.77 16.26
N ARG A 21 7.90 -2.51 15.83
CA ARG A 21 7.21 -2.16 14.57
C ARG A 21 8.02 -2.55 13.33
N LEU A 22 9.34 -2.40 13.35
CA LEU A 22 10.20 -2.85 12.25
C LEU A 22 10.19 -4.38 12.11
N LYS A 23 10.26 -5.10 13.24
CA LYS A 23 10.16 -6.57 13.25
C LYS A 23 8.83 -7.06 12.71
N SER A 24 7.70 -6.44 13.10
CA SER A 24 6.38 -6.85 12.59
C SER A 24 6.22 -6.64 11.08
N LYS A 25 6.99 -5.71 10.49
CA LYS A 25 7.08 -5.51 9.03
C LYS A 25 8.20 -6.32 8.36
N GLY A 26 8.89 -7.22 9.08
CA GLY A 26 9.95 -8.07 8.53
C GLY A 26 11.26 -7.36 8.22
N LEU A 27 11.46 -6.12 8.69
CA LEU A 27 12.64 -5.34 8.37
C LEU A 27 13.84 -5.75 9.23
N LYS A 28 14.96 -6.07 8.57
CA LYS A 28 16.26 -6.31 9.22
C LYS A 28 16.93 -4.98 9.52
N TYR A 29 17.43 -4.81 10.72
CA TYR A 29 18.12 -3.59 11.18
C TYR A 29 19.29 -3.93 12.10
N THR A 30 20.15 -2.95 12.32
CA THR A 30 21.26 -3.03 13.29
C THR A 30 21.19 -1.84 14.24
N ILE A 31 21.28 -2.10 15.54
CA ILE A 31 21.34 -1.03 16.55
C ILE A 31 22.79 -0.54 16.62
N MET A 32 22.98 0.76 16.53
CA MET A 32 24.29 1.38 16.68
C MET A 32 24.53 1.75 18.13
N GLU A 33 25.52 1.12 18.76
CA GLU A 33 25.93 1.42 20.13
C GLU A 33 26.89 2.61 20.20
N ASP A 34 27.63 2.87 19.13
CA ASP A 34 28.61 3.94 19.03
C ASP A 34 28.39 4.84 17.80
N ARG A 35 29.32 5.77 17.59
CA ARG A 35 29.27 6.71 16.45
C ARG A 35 29.93 6.14 15.19
N HIS A 36 30.33 4.86 15.18
CA HIS A 36 31.05 4.28 14.04
C HIS A 36 30.08 3.88 12.95
N LEU A 37 30.11 4.67 11.87
CA LEU A 37 29.31 4.40 10.69
C LEU A 37 30.04 3.40 9.76
N PRO A 38 29.43 2.26 9.43
CA PRO A 38 30.05 1.26 8.56
C PRO A 38 30.03 1.69 7.11
N TYR A 39 31.15 1.54 6.38
CA TYR A 39 31.31 1.97 4.97
C TYR A 39 30.41 1.20 3.99
N ARG A 40 29.10 1.48 4.02
CA ARG A 40 28.04 0.79 3.29
C ARG A 40 26.90 1.76 3.01
N ASN A 41 26.19 1.54 1.91
CA ASN A 41 24.98 2.29 1.58
C ASN A 41 23.90 2.04 2.64
N SER A 42 23.56 3.07 3.42
CA SER A 42 22.85 2.92 4.68
C SER A 42 21.74 3.96 4.87
N LEU A 43 20.69 3.55 5.58
CA LEU A 43 19.63 4.40 6.09
C LEU A 43 19.75 4.44 7.61
N VAL A 44 19.99 5.61 8.18
CA VAL A 44 20.13 5.79 9.63
C VAL A 44 18.91 6.50 10.19
N ILE A 45 18.29 5.90 11.21
CA ILE A 45 17.15 6.45 11.94
C ILE A 45 17.65 6.98 13.29
N SER A 46 17.35 8.25 13.57
CA SER A 46 17.78 8.96 14.78
C SER A 46 16.90 10.19 14.99
N ASN A 47 16.97 10.84 16.16
CA ASN A 47 16.43 12.18 16.35
C ASN A 47 17.36 13.25 15.75
N ARG A 48 16.93 14.51 15.78
CA ARG A 48 17.73 15.65 15.29
C ARG A 48 19.12 15.74 15.94
N GLU A 49 19.21 15.47 17.24
CA GLU A 49 20.46 15.56 18.00
C GLU A 49 21.43 14.44 17.64
N GLY A 50 20.97 13.19 17.60
CA GLY A 50 21.81 12.06 17.20
C GLY A 50 22.31 12.19 15.77
N ILE A 51 21.52 12.74 14.84
CA ILE A 51 22.00 13.07 13.48
C ILE A 51 23.14 14.09 13.54
N LYS A 52 23.04 15.14 14.38
CA LYS A 52 24.13 16.11 14.56
C LYS A 52 25.38 15.44 15.12
N GLU A 53 25.23 14.53 16.09
CA GLU A 53 26.37 13.81 16.68
C GLU A 53 27.09 12.93 15.67
N ILE A 54 26.34 12.16 14.86
CA ILE A 54 26.91 11.34 13.79
C ILE A 54 27.71 12.20 12.80
N LYS A 55 27.15 13.35 12.41
CA LYS A 55 27.79 14.27 11.46
C LYS A 55 29.10 14.88 11.97
N LYS A 56 29.34 14.91 13.29
CA LYS A 56 30.60 15.37 13.90
C LYS A 56 31.75 14.36 13.74
N TYR A 57 31.47 13.12 13.35
CA TYR A 57 32.51 12.09 13.22
C TYR A 57 33.53 12.45 12.13
N ARG A 58 34.83 12.36 12.45
CA ARG A 58 35.93 12.81 11.57
C ARG A 58 35.90 12.21 10.17
N LYS A 59 35.52 10.92 10.05
CA LYS A 59 35.45 10.24 8.75
C LYS A 59 34.13 10.49 8.01
N PHE A 60 33.10 11.05 8.66
CA PHE A 60 31.77 11.24 8.05
C PHE A 60 31.85 12.03 6.73
N LYS A 61 32.65 13.09 6.67
CA LYS A 61 32.82 13.91 5.44
C LYS A 61 33.23 13.07 4.23
N LYS A 62 34.06 12.03 4.42
CA LYS A 62 34.52 11.13 3.35
C LYS A 62 33.44 10.15 2.89
N VAL A 63 32.49 9.82 3.76
CA VAL A 63 31.51 8.73 3.55
C VAL A 63 30.07 9.21 3.48
N LYS A 64 29.82 10.52 3.61
CA LYS A 64 28.47 11.12 3.72
C LYS A 64 27.51 10.67 2.61
N HIS A 65 28.02 10.44 1.41
CA HIS A 65 27.24 10.05 0.23
C HIS A 65 26.67 8.63 0.34
N LEU A 66 27.22 7.81 1.25
CA LEU A 66 26.73 6.45 1.53
C LEU A 66 25.57 6.43 2.53
N TYR A 67 25.21 7.57 3.16
CA TYR A 67 24.20 7.59 4.20
C TYR A 67 23.02 8.48 3.83
N SER A 68 21.84 7.95 4.06
CA SER A 68 20.60 8.71 4.16
C SER A 68 20.13 8.71 5.61
N PHE A 69 19.56 9.82 6.06
CA PHE A 69 19.10 9.99 7.43
C PHE A 69 17.60 10.24 7.44
N ILE A 70 16.90 9.63 8.41
CA ILE A 70 15.53 9.99 8.75
C ILE A 70 15.53 10.48 10.19
N ASN A 71 15.03 11.71 10.39
CA ASN A 71 14.76 12.24 11.70
C ASN A 71 13.40 11.70 12.19
N TYR A 72 13.38 10.84 13.21
CA TYR A 72 12.12 10.26 13.68
C TYR A 72 11.19 11.29 14.34
N ASP A 73 11.72 12.43 14.82
CA ASP A 73 10.91 13.50 15.44
C ASP A 73 9.97 14.20 14.44
N GLN A 74 10.17 14.00 13.13
CA GLN A 74 9.38 14.63 12.07
C GLN A 74 8.09 13.89 11.74
N TYR A 75 7.85 12.73 12.34
CA TYR A 75 6.73 11.88 12.01
C TYR A 75 5.67 11.92 13.12
N PRO A 76 4.38 11.97 12.76
CA PRO A 76 3.30 12.09 13.75
C PRO A 76 3.17 10.83 14.62
N ASN A 77 3.57 9.66 14.10
CA ASN A 77 3.59 8.40 14.82
C ASN A 77 4.62 7.43 14.22
N TYR A 78 4.90 6.34 14.94
CA TYR A 78 5.89 5.35 14.52
C TYR A 78 5.48 4.52 13.31
N ASP A 79 4.18 4.31 13.07
CA ASP A 79 3.73 3.56 11.91
C ASP A 79 4.00 4.35 10.61
N SER A 80 3.74 5.67 10.65
CA SER A 80 4.11 6.60 9.59
C SER A 80 5.62 6.61 9.34
N LEU A 81 6.44 6.67 10.39
CA LEU A 81 7.88 6.55 10.27
C LEU A 81 8.30 5.25 9.58
N VAL A 82 7.72 4.10 9.96
CA VAL A 82 8.05 2.80 9.37
C VAL A 82 7.69 2.74 7.88
N ILE A 83 6.55 3.30 7.48
CA ILE A 83 6.17 3.41 6.05
C ILE A 83 7.23 4.19 5.25
N HIS A 84 7.74 5.29 5.79
CA HIS A 84 8.80 6.07 5.16
C HIS A 84 10.16 5.34 5.14
N ILE A 85 10.47 4.56 6.18
CA ILE A 85 11.65 3.69 6.21
C ILE A 85 11.57 2.68 5.05
N ILE A 86 10.45 1.98 4.90
CA ILE A 86 10.22 1.02 3.82
C ILE A 86 10.44 1.71 2.46
N ARG A 87 9.81 2.87 2.26
CA ARG A 87 9.95 3.66 1.01
C ARG A 87 11.41 3.99 0.69
N LYS A 88 12.17 4.47 1.69
CA LYS A 88 13.58 4.86 1.51
C LYS A 88 14.49 3.66 1.28
N ILE A 89 14.21 2.51 1.91
CA ILE A 89 14.93 1.25 1.64
C ILE A 89 14.66 0.77 0.21
N ARG A 90 13.42 0.94 -0.28
CA ARG A 90 13.04 0.66 -1.68
C ARG A 90 13.64 1.62 -2.70
N GLY A 91 14.29 2.71 -2.26
CA GLY A 91 14.87 3.71 -3.14
C GLY A 91 13.82 4.54 -3.91
N ILE A 92 12.59 4.61 -3.40
CA ILE A 92 11.52 5.38 -4.03
C ILE A 92 11.62 6.82 -3.50
N GLU A 93 12.23 7.70 -4.29
CA GLU A 93 12.48 9.10 -3.90
C GLU A 93 11.34 10.03 -4.32
N SER A 94 10.67 9.75 -5.44
CA SER A 94 9.52 10.48 -5.96
C SER A 94 8.43 9.53 -6.40
N TYR A 95 7.18 9.95 -6.26
CA TYR A 95 5.98 9.25 -6.73
C TYR A 95 4.85 10.25 -6.89
N TYR A 96 3.85 9.89 -7.68
CA TYR A 96 2.64 10.69 -7.85
C TYR A 96 1.43 9.96 -7.27
N ASN A 97 1.32 8.66 -7.55
CA ASN A 97 0.16 7.85 -7.20
C ASN A 97 0.49 6.83 -6.09
N LEU A 98 -0.41 6.69 -5.12
CA LEU A 98 -0.47 5.52 -4.24
C LEU A 98 -1.52 4.56 -4.79
N ILE A 99 -1.10 3.35 -5.18
CA ILE A 99 -2.04 2.30 -5.58
C ILE A 99 -2.20 1.29 -4.45
N CYS A 100 -3.42 1.20 -3.92
CA CYS A 100 -3.83 0.22 -2.92
C CYS A 100 -4.62 -0.89 -3.63
N SER A 101 -4.02 -2.06 -3.79
CA SER A 101 -4.72 -3.20 -4.40
C SER A 101 -5.15 -4.23 -3.36
N VAL A 102 -6.44 -4.53 -3.32
CA VAL A 102 -7.10 -5.38 -2.33
C VAL A 102 -7.59 -6.66 -3.00
N ASP A 103 -7.20 -7.80 -2.45
CA ASP A 103 -7.76 -9.11 -2.75
C ASP A 103 -8.82 -9.47 -1.70
N PRO A 104 -10.12 -9.36 -2.02
CA PRO A 104 -11.18 -9.55 -1.05
C PRO A 104 -11.47 -11.04 -0.83
N GLY A 105 -10.75 -11.65 0.11
CA GLY A 105 -11.03 -13.01 0.59
C GLY A 105 -12.10 -13.05 1.69
N GLU A 106 -12.55 -14.26 2.04
CA GLU A 106 -13.54 -14.46 3.11
C GLU A 106 -12.92 -14.39 4.52
N ASN A 107 -11.72 -14.95 4.69
CA ASN A 107 -11.02 -15.01 5.97
C ASN A 107 -9.77 -14.12 6.02
N ASN A 108 -9.14 -13.91 4.86
CA ASN A 108 -7.93 -13.13 4.70
C ASN A 108 -8.15 -12.13 3.58
N ILE A 109 -7.81 -10.89 3.84
CA ILE A 109 -7.84 -9.81 2.87
C ILE A 109 -6.39 -9.44 2.58
N GLY A 110 -5.92 -9.80 1.38
CA GLY A 110 -4.59 -9.44 0.92
C GLY A 110 -4.58 -7.98 0.47
N ILE A 111 -3.59 -7.21 0.89
CA ILE A 111 -3.35 -5.87 0.33
C ILE A 111 -1.93 -5.74 -0.18
N ALA A 112 -1.76 -4.99 -1.25
CA ALA A 112 -0.46 -4.55 -1.74
C ALA A 112 -0.50 -3.05 -2.01
N TYR A 113 0.55 -2.37 -1.55
CA TYR A 113 0.74 -0.94 -1.71
C TYR A 113 1.82 -0.68 -2.74
N PHE A 114 1.51 0.13 -3.75
CA PHE A 114 2.47 0.56 -4.76
C PHE A 114 2.59 2.07 -4.75
N LEU A 115 3.79 2.56 -5.01
CA LEU A 115 4.04 3.95 -5.37
C LEU A 115 4.30 3.99 -6.87
N ASP A 116 3.37 4.59 -7.60
CA ASP A 116 3.18 4.49 -9.06
C ASP A 116 3.05 3.03 -9.52
N TYR A 117 4.18 2.37 -9.79
CA TYR A 117 4.23 0.96 -10.15
C TYR A 117 5.23 0.17 -9.31
N SER A 118 5.92 0.83 -8.36
CA SER A 118 6.91 0.20 -7.50
C SER A 118 6.23 -0.36 -6.26
N LEU A 119 6.30 -1.68 -6.07
CA LEU A 119 5.75 -2.33 -4.89
C LEU A 119 6.48 -1.86 -3.64
N LEU A 120 5.72 -1.24 -2.74
CA LEU A 120 6.22 -0.78 -1.45
C LEU A 120 6.23 -1.96 -0.47
N THR A 121 5.06 -2.54 -0.20
CA THR A 121 4.87 -3.65 0.74
C THR A 121 3.53 -4.36 0.52
N THR A 122 3.34 -5.50 1.18
CA THR A 122 2.10 -6.27 1.23
C THR A 122 1.72 -6.59 2.66
N GLU A 123 0.42 -6.73 2.93
CA GLU A 123 -0.12 -7.07 4.25
C GLU A 123 -1.34 -8.00 4.11
N ILE A 124 -1.69 -8.68 5.19
CA ILE A 124 -2.90 -9.51 5.28
C ILE A 124 -3.70 -9.02 6.47
N PHE A 125 -5.00 -8.83 6.25
CA PHE A 125 -5.95 -8.47 7.28
C PHE A 125 -6.99 -9.57 7.46
N HIS A 126 -7.46 -9.73 8.68
CA HIS A 126 -8.56 -10.65 9.02
C HIS A 126 -9.87 -9.88 9.26
N ASN A 127 -9.78 -8.55 9.36
CA ASN A 127 -10.90 -7.65 9.54
C ASN A 127 -10.89 -6.60 8.42
N LYS A 128 -12.08 -6.36 7.85
CA LYS A 128 -12.26 -5.39 6.78
C LYS A 128 -12.06 -3.94 7.24
N TYR A 129 -12.39 -3.61 8.50
CA TYR A 129 -12.18 -2.25 9.02
C TYR A 129 -10.69 -1.88 9.09
N ASP A 130 -9.83 -2.82 9.48
CA ASP A 130 -8.37 -2.62 9.52
C ASP A 130 -7.80 -2.31 8.12
N VAL A 131 -8.43 -2.77 7.04
CA VAL A 131 -8.02 -2.45 5.67
C VAL A 131 -8.17 -0.96 5.41
N LEU A 132 -9.29 -0.37 5.83
CA LEU A 132 -9.60 1.03 5.65
C LEU A 132 -8.63 1.92 6.43
N ASP A 133 -8.45 1.59 7.71
CA ASP A 133 -7.51 2.27 8.61
C ASP A 133 -6.09 2.24 8.07
N ASN A 134 -5.65 1.07 7.55
CA ASN A 134 -4.32 0.96 7.01
C ASN A 134 -4.17 1.72 5.68
N ILE A 135 -5.17 1.75 4.81
CA ILE A 135 -5.13 2.60 3.61
C ILE A 135 -5.00 4.08 4.01
N ASN A 136 -5.79 4.54 4.99
CA ASN A 136 -5.70 5.91 5.51
C ASN A 136 -4.32 6.22 6.08
N LEU A 137 -3.76 5.32 6.87
CA LEU A 137 -2.42 5.47 7.41
C LEU A 137 -1.37 5.65 6.30
N TYR A 138 -1.44 4.87 5.21
CA TYR A 138 -0.51 5.03 4.09
C TYR A 138 -0.75 6.32 3.32
N THR A 139 -1.99 6.69 3.05
CA THR A 139 -2.34 7.94 2.37
C THR A 139 -1.88 9.16 3.17
N LEU A 140 -2.15 9.21 4.48
CA LEU A 140 -1.75 10.33 5.34
C LEU A 140 -0.22 10.42 5.54
N SER A 141 0.45 9.26 5.60
CA SER A 141 1.91 9.22 5.74
C SER A 141 2.58 9.68 4.46
N LEU A 142 2.19 9.09 3.33
CA LEU A 142 2.86 9.30 2.05
C LEU A 142 2.36 10.57 1.33
N LYS A 143 1.16 11.05 1.62
CA LYS A 143 0.56 12.24 0.99
C LYS A 143 0.71 12.21 -0.55
N PRO A 144 0.23 11.16 -1.23
CA PRO A 144 0.33 11.07 -2.68
C PRO A 144 -0.52 12.18 -3.33
N ASN A 145 -0.23 12.54 -4.58
CA ASN A 145 -1.10 13.45 -5.34
C ASN A 145 -2.41 12.75 -5.74
N PHE A 146 -2.35 11.44 -5.97
CA PHE A 146 -3.49 10.65 -6.41
C PHE A 146 -3.54 9.31 -5.67
N LEU A 147 -4.74 8.80 -5.39
CA LEU A 147 -4.97 7.51 -4.75
C LEU A 147 -5.78 6.60 -5.68
N THR A 148 -5.21 5.48 -6.11
CA THR A 148 -5.95 4.45 -6.85
C THR A 148 -6.21 3.25 -5.94
N ILE A 149 -7.48 2.95 -5.68
CA ILE A 149 -7.90 1.74 -4.98
C ILE A 149 -8.34 0.70 -6.02
N LYS A 150 -7.64 -0.43 -6.08
CA LYS A 150 -7.98 -1.55 -6.98
C LYS A 150 -8.52 -2.71 -6.19
N ILE A 151 -9.75 -3.11 -6.46
CA ILE A 151 -10.39 -4.22 -5.74
C ILE A 151 -10.50 -5.41 -6.69
N GLY A 152 -9.95 -6.53 -6.26
CA GLY A 152 -10.12 -7.83 -6.91
C GLY A 152 -11.58 -8.25 -6.93
N ARG A 153 -11.93 -9.10 -7.88
CA ARG A 153 -13.30 -9.56 -8.04
C ARG A 153 -13.70 -10.53 -6.92
N GLY A 154 -12.75 -11.39 -6.51
CA GLY A 154 -12.92 -12.40 -5.46
C GLY A 154 -14.29 -13.09 -5.42
N ASN A 155 -14.74 -13.42 -4.19
CA ASN A 155 -16.15 -13.70 -3.93
C ASN A 155 -16.92 -12.37 -3.96
N ILE A 156 -18.07 -12.34 -4.65
CA ILE A 156 -18.91 -11.15 -4.74
C ILE A 156 -19.31 -10.58 -3.38
N LYS A 157 -19.50 -11.41 -2.35
CA LYS A 157 -19.83 -10.95 -1.00
C LYS A 157 -18.67 -10.16 -0.41
N SER A 158 -17.46 -10.75 -0.38
CA SER A 158 -16.27 -10.08 0.14
C SER A 158 -15.92 -8.82 -0.65
N MET A 159 -16.03 -8.85 -1.98
CA MET A 159 -15.81 -7.67 -2.82
C MET A 159 -16.78 -6.55 -2.48
N ARG A 160 -18.07 -6.86 -2.29
CA ARG A 160 -19.08 -5.89 -1.85
C ARG A 160 -18.74 -5.32 -0.48
N ASP A 161 -18.43 -6.18 0.48
CA ASP A 161 -18.13 -5.77 1.85
C ASP A 161 -16.95 -4.80 1.90
N ILE A 162 -15.94 -4.99 1.06
CA ILE A 162 -14.81 -4.07 0.90
C ILE A 162 -15.22 -2.78 0.17
N LEU A 163 -15.98 -2.87 -0.93
CA LEU A 163 -16.47 -1.70 -1.64
C LEU A 163 -17.30 -0.79 -0.73
N PHE A 164 -18.16 -1.37 0.10
CA PHE A 164 -18.99 -0.66 1.06
C PHE A 164 -18.16 0.26 1.97
N LEU A 165 -16.98 -0.18 2.42
CA LEU A 165 -16.12 0.64 3.28
C LEU A 165 -15.66 1.96 2.64
N PHE A 166 -15.63 2.04 1.32
CA PHE A 166 -15.11 3.22 0.60
C PHE A 166 -16.20 4.14 0.08
N ILE A 167 -17.45 3.69 0.10
CA ILE A 167 -18.59 4.39 -0.52
C ILE A 167 -19.68 4.74 0.49
N ASP A 168 -19.68 4.11 1.66
CA ASP A 168 -20.65 4.35 2.72
C ASP A 168 -20.42 5.74 3.33
N GLU A 169 -21.47 6.56 3.37
CA GLU A 169 -21.41 7.95 3.86
C GLU A 169 -21.24 8.03 5.37
N ASP A 170 -21.65 6.97 6.09
CA ASP A 170 -21.44 6.83 7.53
C ASP A 170 -20.05 6.27 7.86
N SER A 171 -19.25 5.91 6.85
CA SER A 171 -17.86 5.58 7.10
C SER A 171 -17.12 6.87 7.46
N ASP A 172 -16.36 6.86 8.57
CA ASP A 172 -15.42 7.92 8.97
C ASP A 172 -14.26 8.12 7.95
N TYR A 173 -14.45 7.67 6.70
CA TYR A 173 -13.45 7.64 5.66
C TYR A 173 -13.26 9.01 5.00
N GLN A 174 -12.39 9.79 5.63
CA GLN A 174 -11.96 11.12 5.19
C GLN A 174 -10.97 11.07 4.01
N LEU A 175 -11.44 10.71 2.81
CA LEU A 175 -10.72 11.06 1.57
C LEU A 175 -11.05 12.48 1.07
N GLU A 176 -11.73 13.34 1.84
CA GLU A 176 -12.42 14.54 1.32
C GLU A 176 -11.54 15.48 0.48
N ASP A 177 -10.22 15.49 0.74
CA ASP A 177 -9.24 16.32 0.03
C ASP A 177 -8.29 15.54 -0.89
N GLN A 178 -8.49 14.22 -1.06
CA GLN A 178 -7.63 13.38 -1.89
C GLN A 178 -8.34 13.00 -3.18
N ASP A 179 -7.73 13.33 -4.32
CA ASP A 179 -8.16 12.80 -5.61
C ASP A 179 -7.97 11.28 -5.61
N ALA A 180 -9.10 10.56 -5.59
CA ALA A 180 -9.13 9.12 -5.50
C ALA A 180 -10.01 8.48 -6.58
N GLU A 181 -9.60 7.30 -7.05
CA GLU A 181 -10.41 6.45 -7.92
C GLU A 181 -10.51 5.03 -7.36
N ILE A 182 -11.65 4.39 -7.58
CA ILE A 182 -11.88 2.99 -7.24
C ILE A 182 -12.07 2.21 -8.54
N LEU A 183 -11.27 1.17 -8.73
CA LEU A 183 -11.27 0.32 -9.92
C LEU A 183 -11.54 -1.13 -9.53
N LEU A 184 -12.37 -1.83 -10.30
CA LEU A 184 -12.48 -3.28 -10.22
C LEU A 184 -11.51 -3.95 -11.18
N VAL A 185 -10.88 -5.02 -10.72
CA VAL A 185 -9.90 -5.77 -11.52
C VAL A 185 -10.42 -7.18 -11.75
N ASP A 186 -10.59 -7.56 -13.02
CA ASP A 186 -10.93 -8.95 -13.34
C ASP A 186 -9.71 -9.86 -13.14
N GLU A 187 -9.89 -10.84 -12.27
CA GLU A 187 -8.88 -11.85 -11.97
C GLU A 187 -8.87 -12.98 -13.02
N PHE A 188 -10.00 -13.19 -13.73
CA PHE A 188 -10.16 -14.26 -14.71
C PHE A 188 -9.49 -13.90 -16.04
N GLY A 189 -8.40 -14.58 -16.37
CA GLY A 189 -7.81 -14.47 -17.71
C GLY A 189 -6.30 -14.68 -17.83
N SER A 190 -5.53 -14.80 -16.74
CA SER A 190 -4.14 -15.21 -16.87
C SER A 190 -4.05 -16.72 -17.02
N SER A 191 -4.25 -17.20 -18.26
CA SER A 191 -3.61 -18.45 -18.66
C SER A 191 -2.13 -18.39 -18.26
N LYS A 192 -1.53 -19.53 -17.89
CA LYS A 192 -0.12 -19.63 -17.45
C LYS A 192 0.90 -18.96 -18.40
N LYS A 193 0.48 -18.54 -19.59
CA LYS A 193 1.28 -17.97 -20.69
C LYS A 193 1.55 -16.46 -20.62
N HIS A 194 0.80 -15.67 -19.86
CA HIS A 194 1.01 -14.21 -19.76
C HIS A 194 1.16 -13.72 -18.32
N LYS A 195 2.23 -14.16 -17.65
CA LYS A 195 2.71 -13.45 -16.46
C LYS A 195 3.42 -12.19 -16.95
N PRO A 196 2.99 -10.98 -16.54
CA PRO A 196 3.67 -9.76 -16.97
C PRO A 196 5.13 -9.80 -16.51
N LYS A 197 6.08 -9.45 -17.38
CA LYS A 197 7.52 -9.45 -17.07
C LYS A 197 7.82 -8.71 -15.74
N ARG A 198 7.10 -7.62 -15.47
CA ARG A 198 7.17 -6.86 -14.21
C ARG A 198 6.91 -7.70 -12.95
N TYR A 199 6.07 -8.73 -13.00
CA TYR A 199 5.80 -9.61 -11.85
C TYR A 199 7.07 -10.35 -11.38
N TYR A 200 7.93 -10.74 -12.32
CA TYR A 200 9.20 -11.41 -12.00
C TYR A 200 10.25 -10.44 -11.45
N GLU A 201 10.25 -9.18 -11.89
CA GLU A 201 11.11 -8.12 -11.36
C GLU A 201 10.79 -7.83 -9.88
N PHE A 202 9.51 -7.91 -9.47
CA PHE A 202 9.11 -7.81 -8.07
C PHE A 202 9.57 -8.98 -7.20
N GLY A 203 9.72 -10.19 -7.75
CA GLY A 203 10.15 -11.36 -6.98
C GLY A 203 11.50 -11.16 -6.27
N ASN A 204 12.42 -10.45 -6.93
CA ASN A 204 13.72 -10.10 -6.35
C ASN A 204 13.62 -8.94 -5.35
N GLN A 205 12.77 -7.94 -5.60
CA GLN A 205 12.53 -6.85 -4.66
C GLN A 205 11.84 -7.37 -3.38
N LEU A 206 10.87 -8.27 -3.51
CA LEU A 206 10.06 -8.76 -2.40
C LEU A 206 10.82 -9.54 -1.33
N ARG A 207 11.82 -10.33 -1.73
CA ARG A 207 12.70 -11.10 -0.83
C ARG A 207 13.45 -10.23 0.20
N ILE A 208 13.55 -8.92 -0.05
CA ILE A 208 14.25 -7.98 0.83
C ILE A 208 13.46 -7.71 2.13
N ILE A 209 12.13 -7.80 2.10
CA ILE A 209 11.27 -7.41 3.25
C ILE A 209 10.53 -8.61 3.83
N LYS A 210 10.05 -9.51 2.97
CA LYS A 210 9.26 -10.66 3.41
C LYS A 210 9.77 -11.92 2.72
N GLU A 211 10.39 -12.80 3.51
CA GLU A 211 10.93 -14.07 3.00
C GLU A 211 9.81 -14.97 2.45
N ASN A 212 8.60 -14.88 3.02
CA ASN A 212 7.43 -15.66 2.62
C ASN A 212 6.22 -14.76 2.31
N ILE A 213 5.80 -14.76 1.04
CA ILE A 213 4.58 -14.09 0.58
C ILE A 213 3.50 -15.13 0.39
N THR A 214 2.36 -14.90 1.04
CA THR A 214 1.17 -15.76 0.98
C THR A 214 0.50 -15.71 -0.40
N GLN A 215 -0.50 -16.56 -0.62
CA GLN A 215 -1.27 -16.55 -1.88
C GLN A 215 -2.13 -15.28 -2.01
N ASP A 216 -2.74 -14.83 -0.91
CA ASP A 216 -3.59 -13.63 -0.87
C ASP A 216 -2.77 -12.37 -1.19
N GLU A 217 -1.55 -12.25 -0.63
CA GLU A 217 -0.64 -11.16 -0.99
C GLU A 217 -0.18 -11.22 -2.46
N LYS A 218 0.07 -12.43 -2.99
CA LYS A 218 0.39 -12.60 -4.42
C LYS A 218 -0.80 -12.24 -5.31
N ALA A 219 -2.03 -12.48 -4.88
CA ALA A 219 -3.23 -12.06 -5.58
C ALA A 219 -3.36 -10.54 -5.57
N ALA A 220 -3.20 -9.90 -4.40
CA ALA A 220 -3.19 -8.44 -4.27
C ALA A 220 -2.13 -7.79 -5.18
N ILE A 221 -0.89 -8.31 -5.20
CA ILE A 221 0.16 -7.83 -6.11
C ILE A 221 -0.30 -7.94 -7.58
N ARG A 222 -0.90 -9.07 -7.98
CA ARG A 222 -1.41 -9.26 -9.35
C ARG A 222 -2.52 -8.27 -9.69
N ILE A 223 -3.40 -7.98 -8.74
CA ILE A 223 -4.48 -6.98 -8.88
C ILE A 223 -3.87 -5.60 -9.11
N GLY A 224 -2.89 -5.19 -8.29
CA GLY A 224 -2.21 -3.90 -8.40
C GLY A 224 -1.57 -3.64 -9.77
N LEU A 225 -0.97 -4.67 -10.35
CA LEU A 225 -0.28 -4.59 -11.65
C LEU A 225 -1.20 -4.67 -12.86
N ARG A 226 -2.46 -5.09 -12.69
CA ARG A 226 -3.43 -5.19 -13.79
C ARG A 226 -4.10 -3.85 -14.06
N LYS A 227 -4.60 -3.70 -15.29
CA LYS A 227 -5.54 -2.63 -15.60
C LYS A 227 -6.86 -2.96 -14.90
N GLY A 228 -7.41 -1.98 -14.18
CA GLY A 228 -8.75 -2.06 -13.64
C GLY A 228 -9.74 -1.38 -14.57
N GLU A 229 -11.00 -1.75 -14.44
CA GLU A 229 -12.13 -1.06 -15.04
C GLU A 229 -12.76 -0.18 -13.98
N GLN A 230 -12.96 1.09 -14.32
CA GLN A 230 -13.74 1.99 -13.48
C GLN A 230 -15.20 1.60 -13.61
N LEU A 231 -15.87 1.39 -12.48
CA LEU A 231 -17.31 1.10 -12.49
C LEU A 231 -18.11 2.39 -12.62
N SER A 232 -19.17 2.33 -13.43
CA SER A 232 -20.22 3.36 -13.39
C SER A 232 -21.06 3.22 -12.13
N TYR A 233 -21.75 4.30 -11.79
CA TYR A 233 -22.67 4.35 -10.66
C TYR A 233 -23.69 3.19 -10.68
N GLU A 234 -24.39 2.99 -11.80
CA GLU A 234 -25.37 1.91 -11.93
C GLU A 234 -24.75 0.51 -11.74
N GLN A 235 -23.47 0.33 -12.09
CA GLN A 235 -22.79 -0.95 -11.92
C GLN A 235 -22.44 -1.19 -10.45
N LEU A 236 -22.00 -0.16 -9.73
CA LEU A 236 -21.79 -0.21 -8.29
C LEU A 236 -23.11 -0.50 -7.58
N GLU A 237 -24.17 0.24 -7.88
CA GLU A 237 -25.49 0.05 -7.30
C GLU A 237 -26.02 -1.38 -7.55
N LYS A 238 -25.87 -1.91 -8.78
CA LYS A 238 -26.20 -3.31 -9.10
C LYS A 238 -25.35 -4.33 -8.36
N ILE A 239 -24.15 -3.99 -7.93
CA ILE A 239 -23.30 -4.87 -7.11
C ILE A 239 -23.74 -4.80 -5.65
N ILE A 240 -23.99 -3.59 -5.14
CA ILE A 240 -24.28 -3.22 -3.75
C ILE A 240 -25.70 -3.59 -3.30
N ASN A 241 -26.72 -3.37 -4.12
CA ASN A 241 -28.13 -3.45 -3.70
C ASN A 241 -28.74 -4.84 -3.87
N ARG A 242 -27.97 -5.78 -4.38
CA ARG A 242 -28.56 -6.85 -5.17
C ARG A 242 -28.44 -8.16 -4.39
N LYS A 243 -29.51 -8.57 -3.71
CA LYS A 243 -29.82 -9.99 -3.44
C LYS A 243 -30.07 -10.65 -4.80
N ILE A 244 -29.03 -10.87 -5.61
CA ILE A 244 -29.19 -11.45 -6.96
C ILE A 244 -28.97 -12.96 -6.86
N PRO A 245 -29.84 -13.78 -7.45
CA PRO A 245 -29.51 -15.16 -7.75
C PRO A 245 -28.22 -15.28 -8.58
N ILE A 246 -27.31 -16.15 -8.16
CA ILE A 246 -25.97 -16.38 -8.74
C ILE A 246 -25.96 -16.50 -10.28
N ALA A 247 -27.06 -16.97 -10.88
CA ALA A 247 -27.22 -17.14 -12.32
C ALA A 247 -27.24 -15.82 -13.12
N GLU A 248 -27.85 -14.77 -12.58
CA GLU A 248 -28.01 -13.50 -13.29
C GLU A 248 -26.74 -12.64 -13.20
N LEU A 249 -25.97 -12.81 -12.12
CA LEU A 249 -24.60 -12.31 -12.01
C LEU A 249 -23.75 -12.88 -13.14
N LYS A 250 -23.68 -14.22 -13.29
CA LYS A 250 -22.92 -14.87 -14.39
C LYS A 250 -23.32 -14.38 -15.79
N ARG A 251 -24.57 -13.96 -15.98
CA ARG A 251 -25.07 -13.36 -17.23
C ARG A 251 -24.53 -11.94 -17.46
N ILE A 252 -24.53 -11.09 -16.43
CA ILE A 252 -23.93 -9.74 -16.50
C ILE A 252 -22.42 -9.81 -16.73
N GLN A 253 -21.73 -10.76 -16.09
CA GLN A 253 -20.30 -11.02 -16.29
C GLN A 253 -19.98 -11.49 -17.73
N LYS A 254 -20.94 -12.13 -18.42
CA LYS A 254 -20.81 -12.47 -19.84
C LYS A 254 -21.07 -11.28 -20.77
N LEU A 255 -21.95 -10.35 -20.37
CA LEU A 255 -22.35 -9.20 -21.18
C LEU A 255 -21.29 -8.07 -21.17
N SER A 256 -20.49 -7.95 -20.11
CA SER A 256 -19.36 -7.00 -20.08
C SER A 256 -18.25 -7.31 -21.09
N ARG A 257 -18.23 -8.53 -21.65
CA ARG A 257 -17.30 -8.89 -22.75
C ARG A 257 -17.60 -8.21 -24.09
N LYS A 258 -18.72 -7.48 -24.22
CA LYS A 258 -19.23 -7.02 -25.53
C LYS A 258 -19.37 -5.51 -25.74
N LYS A 259 -18.96 -4.63 -24.83
CA LYS A 259 -19.00 -3.18 -25.10
C LYS A 259 -17.75 -2.45 -24.61
N THR A 260 -16.96 -2.00 -25.58
CA THR A 260 -15.92 -0.98 -25.47
C THR A 260 -16.53 0.43 -25.45
N GLN A 261 -15.84 1.33 -24.76
CA GLN A 261 -15.89 2.80 -24.85
C GLN A 261 -17.09 3.55 -24.23
N SER A 262 -16.87 4.06 -23.01
CA SER A 262 -16.89 5.51 -22.73
C SER A 262 -16.38 5.77 -21.30
N LYS A 263 -15.53 6.80 -21.15
CA LYS A 263 -14.93 7.23 -19.87
C LYS A 263 -15.89 8.16 -19.14
N PHE A 264 -16.12 7.94 -17.84
CA PHE A 264 -16.63 8.97 -16.92
C PHE A 264 -16.07 8.73 -15.52
N SER A 265 -15.48 9.78 -14.93
CA SER A 265 -15.05 9.83 -13.53
C SER A 265 -16.20 10.30 -12.65
N LEU A 266 -16.58 9.51 -11.65
CA LEU A 266 -17.58 9.92 -10.65
C LEU A 266 -16.92 10.81 -9.59
N SER A 267 -17.44 12.02 -9.40
CA SER A 267 -17.09 12.87 -8.26
C SER A 267 -17.92 12.50 -7.03
N ARG A 268 -17.35 12.73 -5.84
CA ARG A 268 -17.96 12.48 -4.52
C ARG A 268 -19.38 13.03 -4.36
N ASN A 269 -19.66 14.17 -5.00
CA ASN A 269 -20.97 14.84 -5.00
C ASN A 269 -22.05 14.07 -5.77
N LEU A 270 -21.67 13.21 -6.71
CA LEU A 270 -22.62 12.42 -7.49
C LEU A 270 -23.01 11.13 -6.75
N ALA A 271 -22.14 10.59 -5.90
CA ALA A 271 -22.50 9.50 -4.98
C ALA A 271 -23.59 9.94 -3.97
N LYS A 272 -23.45 11.16 -3.44
CA LYS A 272 -24.43 11.82 -2.53
C LYS A 272 -25.85 11.93 -3.08
N ARG A 273 -26.01 12.22 -4.39
CA ARG A 273 -27.35 12.46 -4.96
C ARG A 273 -28.19 11.20 -5.12
N VAL A 274 -27.57 10.02 -5.17
CA VAL A 274 -28.32 8.79 -5.40
C VAL A 274 -28.67 8.05 -4.11
N TYR A 275 -27.99 8.38 -3.01
CA TYR A 275 -28.35 7.82 -1.70
C TYR A 275 -29.57 8.51 -1.08
N LEU A 276 -29.84 9.77 -1.45
CA LEU A 276 -30.83 10.58 -0.75
C LEU A 276 -32.28 10.46 -1.25
N GLY A 277 -32.56 9.93 -2.45
CA GLY A 277 -33.93 9.91 -2.97
C GLY A 277 -34.51 11.30 -3.22
#